data_AF-A0A953DY66-F1
#
_entry.id   AF-A0A953DY66-F1
#
_cell.length_a   1.000
_cell.length_b   1.000
_cell.length_c   1.000
_cell.angle_alpha   90.00
_cell.angle_beta   90.00
_cell.angle_gamma   90.00
#
_symmetry.space_group_name_H-M   'P 1'
#
loop_
_entity.id
_entity.type
_entity.pdbx_description
1 polymer ?
#
loop_
_entity_poly.entity_id
_entity_poly.type
_entity_poly.pdbx_seq_one_letter_code
_entity_poly.pdbx_strand_id
1 'polypeptide(L)'
;TAARAAYIGGCAGTSNLEAGRLFGIPVSGTQAHSWIMFFEGEREAFSAYARAMPNNCVFLVDTYNSIEGIRHAIEAAAQLRKEGHDLIGVRLDSGDRVALSVQARRMLDEAGLANAKIVCSGDLDEYAIAEMKRRGAKIDVWGVGTRLATGHPDGALTGIYKLGAVRSPGSQWQYRIKLSDDLAKTSVPGSLQVRRFHHASGEFIADAIYETDHPPAQPCSVVNLETGEQTEIPAGTDSSDLLTPIFRVGKPVCSAPEIAASREHARQQLRCAPAEILDLTKPAPYKIGLEKSLYDLRSTLVARATNK
;
A
#
# COMPACT_ATOMS: atom_id res chain seq x y z
N THR A 1 -13.04 1.17 -2.10
CA THR A 1 -13.05 0.47 -0.80
C THR A 1 -11.62 0.15 -0.39
N ALA A 2 -11.36 0.01 0.92
CA ALA A 2 -10.04 -0.31 1.46
C ALA A 2 -9.43 -1.58 0.86
N ALA A 3 -10.22 -2.66 0.69
CA ALA A 3 -9.76 -3.92 0.11
C ALA A 3 -9.16 -3.76 -1.30
N ARG A 4 -9.78 -2.95 -2.17
CA ARG A 4 -9.27 -2.67 -3.52
C ARG A 4 -7.92 -1.95 -3.47
N ALA A 5 -7.82 -0.90 -2.66
CA ALA A 5 -6.60 -0.11 -2.54
C ALA A 5 -5.47 -0.95 -1.91
N ALA A 6 -5.76 -1.72 -0.87
CA ALA A 6 -4.81 -2.63 -0.22
C ALA A 6 -4.28 -3.70 -1.19
N TYR A 7 -5.15 -4.27 -2.05
CA TYR A 7 -4.72 -5.24 -3.07
C TYR A 7 -3.77 -4.62 -4.10
N ILE A 8 -4.08 -3.42 -4.59
CA ILE A 8 -3.19 -2.66 -5.49
C ILE A 8 -1.86 -2.34 -4.79
N GLY A 9 -1.91 -1.93 -3.52
CA GLY A 9 -0.75 -1.57 -2.71
C GLY A 9 0.16 -2.75 -2.35
N GLY A 10 -0.35 -3.99 -2.34
CA GLY A 10 0.49 -5.17 -2.16
C GLY A 10 -0.18 -6.39 -1.54
N CYS A 11 -1.33 -6.24 -0.88
CA CYS A 11 -2.02 -7.36 -0.21
C CYS A 11 -2.39 -8.48 -1.19
N ALA A 12 -2.27 -9.73 -0.75
CA ALA A 12 -2.47 -10.91 -1.60
C ALA A 12 -3.95 -11.27 -1.82
N GLY A 13 -4.82 -10.96 -0.87
CA GLY A 13 -6.24 -11.28 -0.91
C GLY A 13 -7.07 -10.48 0.10
N THR A 14 -8.34 -10.80 0.22
CA THR A 14 -9.29 -10.11 1.11
C THR A 14 -10.31 -11.06 1.73
N SER A 15 -10.79 -10.76 2.94
CA SER A 15 -11.96 -11.42 3.52
C SER A 15 -13.29 -10.83 3.04
N ASN A 16 -13.26 -9.71 2.32
CA ASN A 16 -14.46 -9.02 1.85
C ASN A 16 -14.99 -9.66 0.56
N LEU A 17 -16.07 -10.45 0.69
CA LEU A 17 -16.70 -11.16 -0.44
C LEU A 17 -17.17 -10.23 -1.56
N GLU A 18 -17.71 -9.06 -1.22
CA GLU A 18 -18.20 -8.10 -2.20
C GLU A 18 -17.04 -7.48 -3.01
N ALA A 19 -15.90 -7.23 -2.38
CA ALA A 19 -14.69 -6.80 -3.07
C ALA A 19 -14.15 -7.91 -4.00
N GLY A 20 -14.22 -9.17 -3.57
CA GLY A 20 -13.91 -10.32 -4.43
C GLY A 20 -14.83 -10.38 -5.65
N ARG A 21 -16.15 -10.22 -5.45
CA ARG A 21 -17.15 -10.24 -6.53
C ARG A 21 -16.99 -9.08 -7.51
N LEU A 22 -16.78 -7.86 -7.02
CA LEU A 22 -16.71 -6.65 -7.86
C LEU A 22 -15.38 -6.50 -8.59
N PHE A 23 -14.27 -6.94 -7.99
CA PHE A 23 -12.93 -6.64 -8.48
C PHE A 23 -12.10 -7.89 -8.81
N GLY A 24 -12.63 -9.10 -8.62
CA GLY A 24 -11.87 -10.34 -8.85
C GLY A 24 -10.68 -10.52 -7.90
N ILE A 25 -10.70 -9.88 -6.73
CA ILE A 25 -9.64 -10.02 -5.72
C ILE A 25 -9.74 -11.41 -5.10
N PRO A 26 -8.64 -12.17 -4.96
CA PRO A 26 -8.65 -13.46 -4.28
C PRO A 26 -9.25 -13.33 -2.88
N VAL A 27 -10.29 -14.12 -2.61
CA VAL A 27 -10.96 -14.15 -1.32
C VAL A 27 -10.29 -15.19 -0.44
N SER A 28 -9.99 -14.84 0.80
CA SER A 28 -9.53 -15.78 1.82
C SER A 28 -10.16 -15.49 3.18
N GLY A 29 -10.41 -16.55 3.94
CA GLY A 29 -11.01 -16.49 5.26
C GLY A 29 -10.89 -17.85 5.93
N THR A 30 -10.85 -17.84 7.26
CA THR A 30 -10.77 -19.05 8.07
C THR A 30 -12.02 -19.17 8.94
N GLN A 31 -11.88 -19.54 10.21
CA GLN A 31 -12.95 -19.57 11.20
C GLN A 31 -12.77 -18.45 12.26
N ALA A 32 -13.85 -18.07 12.93
CA ALA A 32 -13.84 -17.14 14.05
C ALA A 32 -13.90 -17.89 15.39
N HIS A 33 -13.54 -17.23 16.50
CA HIS A 33 -13.67 -17.81 17.83
C HIS A 33 -15.11 -18.23 18.14
N SER A 34 -16.11 -17.50 17.62
CA SER A 34 -17.52 -17.86 17.77
C SER A 34 -17.87 -19.25 17.23
N TRP A 35 -17.20 -19.71 16.18
CA TRP A 35 -17.36 -21.07 15.68
C TRP A 35 -16.87 -22.10 16.71
N ILE A 36 -15.70 -21.86 17.31
CA ILE A 36 -15.12 -22.75 18.31
C ILE A 36 -15.97 -22.80 19.58
N MET A 37 -16.39 -21.62 20.06
CA MET A 37 -17.18 -21.47 21.28
C MET A 37 -18.59 -22.05 21.19
N PHE A 38 -19.08 -22.34 19.98
CA PHE A 38 -20.39 -22.97 19.79
C PHE A 38 -20.39 -24.45 20.18
N PHE A 39 -19.26 -25.14 20.03
CA PHE A 39 -19.12 -26.56 20.36
C PHE A 39 -18.61 -26.75 21.79
N GLU A 40 -18.73 -27.97 22.32
CA GLU A 40 -18.25 -28.29 23.67
C GLU A 40 -16.71 -28.32 23.76
N GLY A 41 -16.01 -28.44 22.62
CA GLY A 41 -14.56 -28.37 22.58
C GLY A 41 -13.96 -28.21 21.18
N GLU A 42 -12.67 -27.84 21.13
CA GLU A 42 -11.94 -27.55 19.90
C GLU A 42 -11.90 -28.73 18.92
N ARG A 43 -11.76 -29.97 19.43
CA ARG A 43 -11.72 -31.18 18.60
C ARG A 43 -13.00 -31.36 17.79
N GLU A 44 -14.14 -31.14 18.42
CA GLU A 44 -15.45 -31.22 17.76
C GLU A 44 -15.59 -30.10 16.74
N ALA A 45 -15.24 -28.87 17.12
CA ALA A 45 -15.32 -27.71 16.24
C ALA A 45 -14.44 -27.85 14.98
N PHE A 46 -13.21 -28.34 15.13
CA PHE A 46 -12.30 -28.59 14.01
C PHE A 46 -12.80 -29.72 13.12
N SER A 47 -13.32 -30.81 13.70
CA SER A 47 -13.92 -31.91 12.94
C SER A 47 -15.15 -31.46 12.15
N ALA A 48 -16.00 -30.63 12.75
CA ALA A 48 -17.17 -30.06 12.09
C ALA A 48 -16.77 -29.13 10.93
N TYR A 49 -15.75 -28.28 11.14
CA TYR A 49 -15.23 -27.40 10.10
C TYR A 49 -14.59 -28.19 8.95
N ALA A 50 -13.80 -29.23 9.26
CA ALA A 50 -13.18 -30.12 8.29
C ALA A 50 -14.20 -30.79 7.38
N ARG A 51 -15.33 -31.26 7.93
CA ARG A 51 -16.42 -31.83 7.13
C ARG A 51 -17.08 -30.80 6.20
N ALA A 52 -17.25 -29.56 6.66
CA ALA A 52 -17.91 -28.51 5.89
C ALA A 52 -17.00 -27.90 4.81
N MET A 53 -15.71 -27.76 5.09
CA MET A 53 -14.71 -27.10 4.24
C MET A 53 -13.39 -27.88 4.18
N PRO A 54 -13.38 -29.12 3.67
CA PRO A 54 -12.22 -30.02 3.77
C PRO A 54 -10.98 -29.51 3.04
N ASN A 55 -11.17 -28.69 1.99
CA ASN A 55 -10.09 -28.07 1.22
C ASN A 55 -9.70 -26.67 1.70
N ASN A 56 -10.23 -26.18 2.83
CA ASN A 56 -9.93 -24.83 3.36
C ASN A 56 -9.63 -24.85 4.87
N CYS A 57 -9.01 -25.92 5.36
CA CYS A 57 -8.76 -26.10 6.79
C CYS A 57 -7.56 -25.28 7.28
N VAL A 58 -7.84 -24.07 7.78
CA VAL A 58 -6.94 -23.29 8.63
C VAL A 58 -7.57 -23.13 10.00
N PHE A 59 -7.09 -23.90 10.98
CA PHE A 59 -7.72 -23.92 12.30
C PHE A 59 -7.22 -22.78 13.20
N LEU A 60 -8.16 -22.05 13.81
CA LEU A 60 -7.89 -21.09 14.87
C LEU A 60 -7.62 -21.83 16.18
N VAL A 61 -6.39 -21.74 16.69
CA VAL A 61 -5.89 -22.64 17.75
C VAL A 61 -5.75 -21.99 19.12
N ASP A 62 -6.04 -20.70 19.26
CA ASP A 62 -5.82 -19.94 20.50
C ASP A 62 -7.11 -19.50 21.18
N THR A 63 -8.19 -20.29 21.05
CA THR A 63 -9.46 -19.98 21.75
C THR A 63 -9.35 -20.21 23.26
N TYR A 64 -8.71 -21.31 23.68
CA TYR A 64 -8.53 -21.64 25.10
C TYR A 64 -7.06 -21.79 25.50
N ASN A 65 -6.30 -22.60 24.77
CA ASN A 65 -4.87 -22.78 24.97
C ASN A 65 -4.19 -23.07 23.63
N SER A 66 -3.27 -22.20 23.21
CA SER A 66 -2.64 -22.28 21.89
C SER A 66 -1.92 -23.60 21.63
N ILE A 67 -1.26 -24.18 22.64
CA ILE A 67 -0.48 -25.41 22.46
C ILE A 67 -1.39 -26.62 22.35
N GLU A 68 -2.43 -26.70 23.19
CA GLU A 68 -3.44 -27.76 23.06
C GLU A 68 -4.23 -27.61 21.76
N GLY A 69 -4.59 -26.40 21.35
CA GLY A 69 -5.25 -26.15 20.08
C GLY A 69 -4.42 -26.60 18.88
N ILE A 70 -3.09 -26.40 18.91
CA ILE A 70 -2.18 -26.95 17.87
C ILE A 70 -2.20 -28.48 17.88
N ARG A 71 -2.20 -29.12 19.07
CA ARG A 71 -2.33 -30.60 19.16
C ARG A 71 -3.63 -31.08 18.54
N HIS A 72 -4.75 -30.42 18.87
CA HIS A 72 -6.07 -30.72 18.30
C HIS A 72 -6.09 -30.53 16.77
N ALA A 73 -5.43 -29.49 16.25
CA ALA A 73 -5.30 -29.28 14.80
C ALA A 73 -4.49 -30.38 14.11
N ILE A 74 -3.43 -30.89 14.74
CA ILE A 74 -2.62 -32.02 14.24
C ILE A 74 -3.44 -33.30 14.20
N GLU A 75 -4.23 -33.58 15.25
CA GLU A 75 -5.14 -34.73 15.27
C GLU A 75 -6.19 -34.65 14.15
N ALA A 76 -6.80 -33.46 13.96
CA ALA A 76 -7.75 -33.22 12.88
C ALA A 76 -7.10 -33.38 11.48
N ALA A 77 -5.83 -33.00 11.32
CA ALA A 77 -5.09 -33.18 10.09
C ALA A 77 -4.90 -34.66 9.72
N ALA A 78 -4.68 -35.53 10.72
CA ALA A 78 -4.60 -36.97 10.48
C ALA A 78 -5.92 -37.55 9.96
N GLN A 79 -7.05 -37.01 10.40
CA GLN A 79 -8.38 -37.39 9.89
C GLN A 79 -8.59 -36.86 8.46
N LEU A 80 -8.28 -35.60 8.19
CA LEU A 80 -8.35 -35.00 6.84
C LEU A 80 -7.58 -35.84 5.82
N ARG A 81 -6.37 -36.29 6.17
CA ARG A 81 -5.54 -37.12 5.28
C ARG A 81 -6.17 -38.46 4.94
N LYS A 82 -6.88 -39.09 5.87
CA LYS A 82 -7.63 -40.33 5.60
C LYS A 82 -8.75 -40.11 4.59
N GLU A 83 -9.28 -38.89 4.54
CA GLU A 83 -10.34 -38.47 3.64
C GLU A 83 -9.80 -37.87 2.32
N GLY A 84 -8.48 -37.87 2.11
CA GLY A 84 -7.83 -37.38 0.89
C GLY A 84 -7.60 -35.86 0.86
N HIS A 85 -7.66 -35.21 2.01
CA HIS A 85 -7.46 -33.77 2.17
C HIS A 85 -6.23 -33.46 3.04
N ASP A 86 -5.69 -32.25 2.92
CA ASP A 86 -4.56 -31.79 3.73
C ASP A 86 -4.93 -30.57 4.58
N LEU A 87 -4.27 -30.47 5.74
CA LEU A 87 -4.33 -29.27 6.56
C LEU A 87 -3.60 -28.12 5.84
N ILE A 88 -4.31 -27.01 5.58
CA ILE A 88 -3.69 -25.81 5.03
C ILE A 88 -2.83 -25.13 6.09
N GLY A 89 -3.30 -25.03 7.34
CA GLY A 89 -2.54 -24.36 8.38
C GLY A 89 -3.23 -24.20 9.72
N VAL A 90 -2.60 -23.40 10.58
CA VAL A 90 -3.15 -22.93 11.86
C VAL A 90 -3.11 -21.41 11.93
N ARG A 91 -4.04 -20.79 12.67
CA ARG A 91 -4.10 -19.35 12.90
C ARG A 91 -3.89 -19.02 14.38
N LEU A 92 -2.98 -18.08 14.64
CA LEU A 92 -2.71 -17.45 15.93
C LEU A 92 -3.20 -15.99 15.88
N ASP A 93 -4.03 -15.58 16.83
CA ASP A 93 -4.59 -14.22 16.91
C ASP A 93 -4.13 -13.45 18.16
N SER A 94 -3.56 -14.14 19.15
CA SER A 94 -3.19 -13.58 20.45
C SER A 94 -1.88 -14.17 21.01
N GLY A 95 -1.45 -13.65 22.18
CA GLY A 95 -0.25 -14.11 22.89
C GLY A 95 1.09 -13.66 22.30
N ASP A 96 2.20 -14.26 22.76
CA ASP A 96 3.52 -14.08 22.14
C ASP A 96 3.58 -14.88 20.83
N ARG A 97 3.12 -14.25 19.76
CA ARG A 97 3.02 -14.82 18.41
C ARG A 97 4.37 -15.26 17.85
N VAL A 98 5.49 -14.66 18.30
CA VAL A 98 6.82 -15.12 17.89
C VAL A 98 7.09 -16.50 18.51
N ALA A 99 7.02 -16.59 19.84
CA ALA A 99 7.27 -17.85 20.56
C ALA A 99 6.30 -18.96 20.12
N LEU A 100 5.01 -18.62 20.02
CA LEU A 100 3.96 -19.54 19.59
C LEU A 100 4.16 -20.02 18.14
N SER A 101 4.57 -19.14 17.22
CA SER A 101 4.83 -19.56 15.83
C SER A 101 6.02 -20.53 15.74
N VAL A 102 7.09 -20.31 16.51
CA VAL A 102 8.25 -21.21 16.55
C VAL A 102 7.84 -22.57 17.09
N GLN A 103 7.05 -22.59 18.16
CA GLN A 103 6.56 -23.84 18.75
C GLN A 103 5.57 -24.57 17.81
N ALA A 104 4.64 -23.84 17.19
CA ALA A 104 3.70 -24.39 16.22
C ALA A 104 4.45 -25.03 15.05
N ARG A 105 5.47 -24.34 14.50
CA ARG A 105 6.27 -24.87 13.38
C ARG A 105 6.92 -26.19 13.76
N ARG A 106 7.56 -26.25 14.93
CA ARG A 106 8.19 -27.47 15.45
C ARG A 106 7.19 -28.62 15.59
N MET A 107 6.04 -28.38 16.21
CA MET A 107 5.02 -29.41 16.43
C MET A 107 4.42 -29.92 15.11
N LEU A 108 4.17 -29.01 14.16
CA LEU A 108 3.69 -29.39 12.82
C LEU A 108 4.74 -30.21 12.07
N ASP A 109 6.02 -29.85 12.15
CA ASP A 109 7.10 -30.58 11.48
C ASP A 109 7.30 -31.98 12.07
N GLU A 110 7.29 -32.11 13.40
CA GLU A 110 7.34 -33.40 14.11
C GLU A 110 6.16 -34.31 13.72
N ALA A 111 5.01 -33.74 13.39
CA ALA A 111 3.83 -34.45 12.90
C ALA A 111 3.83 -34.70 11.37
N GLY A 112 4.90 -34.34 10.66
CA GLY A 112 4.99 -34.49 9.20
C GLY A 112 4.08 -33.54 8.41
N LEU A 113 3.77 -32.37 8.96
CA LEU A 113 2.94 -31.30 8.38
C LEU A 113 3.80 -30.10 7.96
N ALA A 114 4.96 -30.35 7.36
CA ALA A 114 5.91 -29.31 6.94
C ALA A 114 5.31 -28.25 5.99
N ASN A 115 4.28 -28.62 5.22
CA ASN A 115 3.61 -27.71 4.28
C ASN A 115 2.51 -26.85 4.93
N ALA A 116 2.02 -27.23 6.12
CA ALA A 116 0.96 -26.49 6.80
C ALA A 116 1.47 -25.10 7.20
N LYS A 117 0.71 -24.06 6.86
CA LYS A 117 1.07 -22.65 7.07
C LYS A 117 0.71 -22.16 8.47
N ILE A 118 1.46 -21.19 8.96
CA ILE A 118 1.15 -20.47 10.19
C ILE A 118 0.65 -19.08 9.81
N VAL A 119 -0.62 -18.84 10.11
CA VAL A 119 -1.31 -17.57 9.90
C VAL A 119 -1.29 -16.78 11.20
N CYS A 120 -0.98 -15.49 11.13
CA CYS A 120 -0.97 -14.59 12.26
C CYS A 120 -1.93 -13.42 12.00
N SER A 121 -2.75 -13.08 12.98
CA SER A 121 -3.62 -11.90 12.97
C SER A 121 -3.61 -11.18 14.33
N GLY A 122 -4.44 -10.14 14.46
CA GLY A 122 -4.60 -9.35 15.68
C GLY A 122 -3.73 -8.08 15.69
N ASP A 123 -4.33 -6.90 15.53
CA ASP A 123 -3.69 -5.58 15.67
C ASP A 123 -2.28 -5.44 15.05
N LEU A 124 -2.11 -6.00 13.86
CA LEU A 124 -0.85 -5.93 13.12
C LEU A 124 -0.71 -4.61 12.37
N ASP A 125 0.54 -4.15 12.25
CA ASP A 125 1.01 -3.17 11.27
C ASP A 125 2.38 -3.59 10.73
N GLU A 126 2.91 -2.81 9.80
CA GLU A 126 4.19 -3.04 9.15
C GLU A 126 5.38 -3.09 10.14
N TYR A 127 5.34 -2.30 11.21
CA TYR A 127 6.38 -2.28 12.24
C TYR A 127 6.35 -3.54 13.11
N ALA A 128 5.17 -3.96 13.56
CA ALA A 128 4.98 -5.18 14.32
C ALA A 128 5.40 -6.41 13.49
N ILE A 129 5.04 -6.45 12.21
CA ILE A 129 5.44 -7.52 11.29
C ILE A 129 6.96 -7.54 11.10
N ALA A 130 7.59 -6.39 10.85
CA ALA A 130 9.04 -6.29 10.68
C ALA A 130 9.78 -6.77 11.94
N GLU A 131 9.33 -6.35 13.11
CA GLU A 131 9.92 -6.74 14.39
C GLU A 131 9.77 -8.25 14.65
N MET A 132 8.59 -8.83 14.40
CA MET A 132 8.38 -10.27 14.57
C MET A 132 9.25 -11.08 13.61
N LYS A 133 9.41 -10.63 12.35
CA LYS A 133 10.34 -11.26 11.40
C LYS A 133 11.78 -11.20 11.90
N ARG A 134 12.22 -10.05 12.41
CA ARG A 134 13.58 -9.87 12.99
C ARG A 134 13.83 -10.78 14.19
N ARG A 135 12.82 -10.99 15.02
CA ARG A 135 12.85 -11.94 16.16
C ARG A 135 12.79 -13.42 15.74
N GLY A 136 12.69 -13.72 14.44
CA GLY A 136 12.72 -15.08 13.92
C GLY A 136 11.37 -15.82 13.93
N ALA A 137 10.26 -15.09 13.93
CA ALA A 137 8.92 -15.69 13.86
C ALA A 137 8.77 -16.63 12.65
N LYS A 138 8.07 -17.74 12.84
CA LYS A 138 7.77 -18.75 11.81
C LYS A 138 6.36 -18.55 11.27
N ILE A 139 6.06 -17.34 10.82
CA ILE A 139 4.74 -16.95 10.31
C ILE A 139 4.81 -16.84 8.78
N ASP A 140 3.90 -17.53 8.10
CA ASP A 140 3.79 -17.55 6.64
C ASP A 140 2.84 -16.48 6.10
N VAL A 141 1.73 -16.24 6.81
CA VAL A 141 0.63 -15.39 6.36
C VAL A 141 0.28 -14.37 7.44
N TRP A 142 0.12 -13.11 7.04
CA TRP A 142 -0.17 -11.98 7.93
C TRP A 142 -1.54 -11.40 7.60
N GLY A 143 -2.49 -11.54 8.54
CA GLY A 143 -3.82 -10.97 8.46
C GLY A 143 -3.85 -9.59 9.11
N VAL A 144 -3.88 -8.53 8.28
CA VAL A 144 -3.87 -7.13 8.74
C VAL A 144 -5.27 -6.54 8.56
N GLY A 145 -5.87 -6.08 9.66
CA GLY A 145 -7.25 -5.58 9.71
C GLY A 145 -7.33 -4.07 9.91
N THR A 146 -7.71 -3.67 11.12
CA THR A 146 -8.07 -2.30 11.49
C THR A 146 -7.07 -1.26 10.99
N ARG A 147 -5.78 -1.39 11.35
CA ARG A 147 -4.77 -0.37 11.06
C ARG A 147 -4.61 -0.09 9.57
N LEU A 148 -4.60 -1.14 8.74
CA LEU A 148 -4.54 -0.99 7.28
C LEU A 148 -5.84 -0.43 6.70
N ALA A 149 -7.00 -0.92 7.16
CA ALA A 149 -8.29 -0.54 6.60
C ALA A 149 -8.69 0.91 6.94
N THR A 150 -8.25 1.41 8.10
CA THR A 150 -8.51 2.79 8.55
C THR A 150 -7.39 3.76 8.21
N GLY A 151 -6.25 3.27 7.68
CA GLY A 151 -5.07 4.10 7.42
C GLY A 151 -4.40 4.61 8.70
N HIS A 152 -4.47 3.88 9.81
CA HIS A 152 -3.90 4.30 11.09
C HIS A 152 -2.37 4.49 11.00
N PRO A 153 -1.79 5.54 11.62
CA PRO A 153 -2.47 6.57 12.43
C PRO A 153 -3.11 7.69 11.60
N ASP A 154 -2.68 7.87 10.35
CA ASP A 154 -3.05 8.99 9.49
C ASP A 154 -4.17 8.62 8.51
N GLY A 155 -5.37 8.37 9.05
CA GLY A 155 -6.52 7.88 8.28
C GLY A 155 -7.10 8.87 7.24
N ALA A 156 -6.51 10.05 7.10
CA ALA A 156 -6.93 11.09 6.19
C ALA A 156 -5.74 11.70 5.44
N LEU A 157 -5.82 11.69 4.11
CA LEU A 157 -4.91 12.48 3.26
C LEU A 157 -5.43 13.91 3.17
N THR A 158 -4.54 14.90 3.28
CA THR A 158 -4.86 16.34 3.25
C THR A 158 -5.05 16.89 1.83
N GLY A 159 -5.58 16.08 0.91
CA GLY A 159 -5.76 16.46 -0.50
C GLY A 159 -6.65 17.70 -0.65
N ILE A 160 -6.20 18.65 -1.47
CA ILE A 160 -6.89 19.93 -1.71
C ILE A 160 -7.04 20.21 -3.21
N TYR A 161 -8.09 20.94 -3.57
CA TYR A 161 -8.30 21.45 -4.92
C TYR A 161 -8.08 22.98 -4.92
N LYS A 162 -7.27 23.48 -5.86
CA LYS A 162 -6.99 24.92 -6.00
C LYS A 162 -7.06 25.37 -7.45
N LEU A 163 -7.56 26.58 -7.67
CA LEU A 163 -7.56 27.25 -8.96
C LEU A 163 -6.17 27.81 -9.26
N GLY A 164 -5.48 27.28 -10.28
CA GLY A 164 -4.15 27.73 -10.69
C GLY A 164 -4.16 28.80 -11.80
N ALA A 165 -5.13 28.74 -12.71
CA ALA A 165 -5.24 29.67 -13.84
C ALA A 165 -6.68 29.78 -14.35
N VAL A 166 -7.01 30.91 -15.00
CA VAL A 166 -8.27 31.10 -15.74
C VAL A 166 -7.99 31.70 -17.12
N ARG A 167 -8.83 31.40 -18.10
CA ARG A 167 -8.70 31.93 -19.46
C ARG A 167 -10.07 32.24 -20.04
N SER A 168 -10.26 33.48 -20.49
CA SER A 168 -11.40 33.84 -21.33
C SER A 168 -11.16 33.38 -22.78
N PRO A 169 -12.21 33.10 -23.57
CA PRO A 169 -12.07 32.81 -24.99
C PRO A 169 -11.21 33.88 -25.71
N GLY A 170 -10.22 33.43 -26.50
CA GLY A 170 -9.30 34.32 -27.22
C GLY A 170 -8.24 35.05 -26.38
N SER A 171 -8.20 34.85 -25.07
CA SER A 171 -7.23 35.49 -24.17
C SER A 171 -6.09 34.56 -23.77
N GLN A 172 -5.00 35.13 -23.26
CA GLN A 172 -3.93 34.39 -22.59
C GLN A 172 -4.38 33.89 -21.20
N TRP A 173 -3.70 32.85 -20.69
CA TRP A 173 -3.92 32.38 -19.32
C TRP A 173 -3.63 33.49 -18.30
N GLN A 174 -4.54 33.64 -17.34
CA GLN A 174 -4.37 34.50 -16.17
C GLN A 174 -4.12 33.62 -14.95
N TYR A 175 -2.89 33.65 -14.46
CA TYR A 175 -2.48 32.87 -13.31
C TYR A 175 -3.08 33.39 -12.00
N ARG A 176 -3.46 32.45 -11.13
CA ARG A 176 -4.09 32.71 -9.83
C ARG A 176 -3.20 32.16 -8.73
N ILE A 177 -3.07 32.94 -7.67
CA ILE A 177 -2.35 32.55 -6.47
C ILE A 177 -3.19 32.86 -5.24
N LYS A 178 -3.22 31.93 -4.31
CA LYS A 178 -3.79 32.11 -2.97
C LYS A 178 -2.63 32.19 -1.99
N LEU A 179 -2.47 33.36 -1.36
CA LEU A 179 -1.56 33.54 -0.25
C LEU A 179 -2.10 32.87 1.02
N SER A 180 -1.19 32.59 1.94
CA SER A 180 -1.48 32.07 3.26
C SER A 180 -0.39 32.58 4.21
N ASP A 181 -0.74 32.82 5.47
CA ASP A 181 0.24 33.24 6.50
C ASP A 181 1.33 32.17 6.72
N ASP A 182 1.00 30.94 6.38
CA ASP A 182 1.91 29.81 6.23
C ASP A 182 2.41 29.73 4.78
N LEU A 183 3.71 30.01 4.56
CA LEU A 183 4.33 30.04 3.24
C LEU A 183 4.22 28.70 2.49
N ALA A 184 4.21 27.57 3.21
CA ALA A 184 4.05 26.24 2.63
C ALA A 184 2.63 26.03 2.06
N LYS A 185 1.63 26.79 2.54
CA LYS A 185 0.24 26.72 2.08
C LYS A 185 -0.07 27.67 0.92
N THR A 186 0.89 28.49 0.50
CA THR A 186 0.76 29.36 -0.68
C THR A 186 0.73 28.52 -1.96
N SER A 187 -0.33 28.69 -2.76
CA SER A 187 -0.59 27.83 -3.93
C SER A 187 0.45 27.99 -5.04
N VAL A 188 0.56 26.97 -5.89
CA VAL A 188 1.34 27.03 -7.13
C VAL A 188 0.40 27.50 -8.27
N PRO A 189 0.76 28.57 -9.00
CA PRO A 189 -0.04 29.06 -10.12
C PRO A 189 0.12 28.20 -11.38
N GLY A 190 -0.79 28.36 -12.35
CA GLY A 190 -0.61 27.84 -13.70
C GLY A 190 -1.42 26.56 -14.02
N SER A 191 -1.26 26.10 -15.26
CA SER A 191 -1.69 24.77 -15.71
C SER A 191 -0.50 23.84 -15.54
N LEU A 192 -0.59 22.86 -14.65
CA LEU A 192 0.58 22.14 -14.15
C LEU A 192 0.70 20.73 -14.73
N GLN A 193 1.95 20.30 -14.92
CA GLN A 193 2.35 18.93 -15.20
C GLN A 193 3.48 18.53 -14.24
N VAL A 194 3.67 17.22 -14.06
CA VAL A 194 4.77 16.65 -13.27
C VAL A 194 5.62 15.78 -14.17
N ARG A 195 6.92 16.05 -14.23
CA ARG A 195 7.91 15.24 -14.94
C ARG A 195 8.77 14.50 -13.94
N ARG A 196 8.81 13.17 -14.06
CA ARG A 196 9.76 12.33 -13.33
C ARG A 196 11.00 12.11 -14.15
N PHE A 197 12.17 12.36 -13.56
CA PHE A 197 13.47 12.03 -14.14
C PHE A 197 13.98 10.71 -13.59
N HIS A 198 14.64 9.94 -14.43
CA HIS A 198 15.11 8.60 -14.12
C HIS A 198 16.55 8.40 -14.59
N HIS A 199 17.28 7.55 -13.89
CA HIS A 199 18.54 7.01 -14.38
C HIS A 199 18.28 6.05 -15.56
N ALA A 200 19.31 5.77 -16.36
CA ALA A 200 19.23 4.76 -17.41
C ALA A 200 18.88 3.34 -16.87
N SER A 201 19.12 3.10 -15.58
CA SER A 201 18.68 1.87 -14.87
C SER A 201 17.16 1.81 -14.64
N GLY A 202 16.44 2.92 -14.84
CA GLY A 202 15.03 3.09 -14.50
C GLY A 202 14.78 3.58 -13.07
N GLU A 203 15.82 3.78 -12.26
CA GLU A 203 15.68 4.32 -10.90
C GLU A 203 15.32 5.81 -10.90
N PHE A 204 14.42 6.22 -10.01
CA PHE A 204 13.89 7.56 -9.93
C PHE A 204 14.90 8.55 -9.34
N ILE A 205 15.06 9.71 -9.97
CA ILE A 205 15.97 10.78 -9.55
C ILE A 205 15.21 11.87 -8.79
N ALA A 206 14.26 12.51 -9.47
CA ALA A 206 13.50 13.63 -8.96
C ALA A 206 12.20 13.86 -9.75
N ASP A 207 11.23 14.52 -9.11
CA ASP A 207 10.00 15.01 -9.76
C ASP A 207 10.03 16.55 -9.89
N ALA A 208 9.85 17.05 -11.11
CA ALA A 208 9.72 18.48 -11.40
C ALA A 208 8.27 18.83 -11.76
N ILE A 209 7.66 19.72 -10.99
CA ILE A 209 6.38 20.34 -11.32
C ILE A 209 6.65 21.53 -12.23
N TYR A 210 6.00 21.60 -13.39
CA TYR A 210 6.22 22.66 -14.38
C TYR A 210 4.90 23.18 -14.97
N GLU A 211 4.96 24.37 -15.58
CA GLU A 211 3.82 24.99 -16.25
C GLU A 211 3.73 24.48 -17.69
N THR A 212 2.56 24.02 -18.14
CA THR A 212 2.45 23.26 -19.39
C THR A 212 2.85 24.02 -20.66
N ASP A 213 2.73 25.36 -20.66
CA ASP A 213 3.16 26.19 -21.79
C ASP A 213 4.67 26.51 -21.72
N HIS A 214 5.33 26.17 -20.61
CA HIS A 214 6.75 26.38 -20.33
C HIS A 214 7.40 25.06 -19.86
N PRO A 215 7.66 24.11 -20.78
CA PRO A 215 8.25 22.82 -20.43
C PRO A 215 9.63 22.98 -19.77
N PRO A 216 10.09 22.00 -18.97
CA PRO A 216 11.36 22.10 -18.27
C PRO A 216 12.55 22.35 -19.21
N ALA A 217 13.40 23.29 -18.83
CA ALA A 217 14.64 23.59 -19.54
C ALA A 217 15.57 22.36 -19.57
N GLN A 218 16.56 22.38 -20.48
CA GLN A 218 17.64 21.39 -20.50
C GLN A 218 18.98 22.13 -20.49
N PRO A 219 19.80 22.02 -19.42
CA PRO A 219 19.55 21.28 -18.17
C PRO A 219 18.34 21.83 -17.38
N CYS A 220 17.75 20.99 -16.52
CA CYS A 220 16.60 21.35 -15.68
C CYS A 220 17.05 21.57 -14.24
N SER A 221 16.59 22.64 -13.59
CA SER A 221 16.80 22.87 -12.17
C SER A 221 15.48 22.72 -11.41
N VAL A 222 15.45 21.81 -10.44
CA VAL A 222 14.29 21.50 -9.61
C VAL A 222 14.49 22.14 -8.24
N VAL A 223 13.65 23.12 -7.90
CA VAL A 223 13.74 23.90 -6.67
C VAL A 223 12.74 23.37 -5.64
N ASN A 224 13.25 22.84 -4.53
CA ASN A 224 12.43 22.43 -3.41
C ASN A 224 11.69 23.64 -2.81
N LEU A 225 10.36 23.53 -2.66
CA LEU A 225 9.52 24.64 -2.21
C LEU A 225 9.72 25.02 -0.74
N GLU A 226 10.13 24.07 0.10
CA GLU A 226 10.29 24.24 1.54
C GLU A 226 11.70 24.69 1.89
N THR A 227 12.72 24.07 1.29
CA THR A 227 14.13 24.31 1.62
C THR A 227 14.82 25.32 0.69
N GLY A 228 14.29 25.53 -0.53
CA GLY A 228 14.96 26.30 -1.58
C GLY A 228 16.16 25.57 -2.22
N GLU A 229 16.43 24.34 -1.80
CA GLU A 229 17.49 23.51 -2.38
C GLU A 229 17.23 23.25 -3.87
N GLN A 230 18.29 23.34 -4.68
CA GLN A 230 18.22 23.13 -6.11
C GLN A 230 18.86 21.79 -6.46
N THR A 231 18.09 20.92 -7.13
CA THR A 231 18.59 19.71 -7.75
C THR A 231 18.77 19.96 -9.24
N GLU A 232 20.02 19.98 -9.69
CA GLU A 232 20.37 20.10 -11.10
C GLU A 232 20.24 18.75 -11.81
N ILE A 233 19.47 18.73 -12.90
CA ILE A 233 19.24 17.58 -13.75
C ILE A 233 19.94 17.85 -15.11
N PRO A 234 20.94 17.02 -15.48
CA PRO A 234 21.65 17.16 -16.74
C PRO A 234 20.74 17.11 -17.97
N ALA A 235 21.15 17.81 -19.03
CA ALA A 235 20.50 17.72 -20.33
C ALA A 235 20.56 16.28 -20.85
N GLY A 236 19.48 15.82 -21.50
CA GLY A 236 19.37 14.44 -22.00
C GLY A 236 19.07 13.38 -20.93
N THR A 237 18.81 13.75 -19.67
CA THR A 237 18.33 12.79 -18.65
C THR A 237 16.97 12.21 -19.06
N ASP A 238 16.82 10.89 -18.97
CA ASP A 238 15.57 10.19 -19.27
C ASP A 238 14.43 10.68 -18.36
N SER A 239 13.24 10.84 -18.92
CA SER A 239 12.09 11.36 -18.19
C SER A 239 10.74 10.92 -18.72
N SER A 240 9.72 11.00 -17.88
CA SER A 240 8.33 10.71 -18.22
C SER A 240 7.39 11.69 -17.52
N ASP A 241 6.40 12.21 -18.24
CA ASP A 241 5.33 13.01 -17.64
C ASP A 241 4.30 12.10 -16.94
N LEU A 242 3.88 12.48 -15.72
CA LEU A 242 3.06 11.63 -14.86
C LEU A 242 1.55 11.87 -15.03
N LEU A 243 1.11 13.10 -15.29
CA LEU A 243 -0.32 13.37 -15.50
C LEU A 243 -0.70 13.02 -16.93
N THR A 244 -1.56 12.01 -17.07
CA THR A 244 -2.10 11.56 -18.35
C THR A 244 -3.55 12.04 -18.51
N PRO A 245 -3.95 12.48 -19.72
CA PRO A 245 -5.34 12.87 -19.96
C PRO A 245 -6.29 11.67 -19.78
N ILE A 246 -7.26 11.78 -18.86
CA ILE A 246 -8.32 10.78 -18.68
C ILE A 246 -9.57 11.16 -19.49
N PHE A 247 -9.90 12.45 -19.51
CA PHE A 247 -11.05 13.00 -20.24
C PHE A 247 -10.63 14.19 -21.10
N ARG A 248 -11.26 14.33 -22.27
CA ARG A 248 -11.23 15.54 -23.11
C ARG A 248 -12.65 15.91 -23.48
N VAL A 249 -13.06 17.13 -23.13
CA VAL A 249 -14.40 17.66 -23.45
C VAL A 249 -15.51 16.69 -23.00
N GLY A 250 -15.40 16.18 -21.76
CA GLY A 250 -16.37 15.24 -21.18
C GLY A 250 -16.32 13.81 -21.72
N LYS A 251 -15.45 13.50 -22.69
CA LYS A 251 -15.31 12.14 -23.25
C LYS A 251 -14.05 11.47 -22.72
N PRO A 252 -14.12 10.18 -22.31
CA PRO A 252 -12.92 9.44 -21.93
C PRO A 252 -11.98 9.31 -23.14
N VAL A 253 -10.68 9.50 -22.92
CA VAL A 253 -9.65 9.33 -23.94
C VAL A 253 -8.66 8.21 -23.63
N CYS A 254 -8.83 7.55 -22.50
CA CYS A 254 -8.14 6.32 -22.13
C CYS A 254 -9.13 5.33 -21.49
N SER A 255 -8.83 4.05 -21.58
CA SER A 255 -9.52 3.01 -20.81
C SER A 255 -8.94 2.95 -19.40
N ALA A 256 -9.79 2.76 -18.39
CA ALA A 256 -9.33 2.47 -17.05
C ALA A 256 -8.59 1.11 -17.04
N PRO A 257 -7.38 1.01 -16.44
CA PRO A 257 -6.68 -0.26 -16.36
C PRO A 257 -7.41 -1.24 -15.45
N GLU A 258 -7.28 -2.52 -15.73
CA GLU A 258 -7.72 -3.57 -14.83
C GLU A 258 -6.97 -3.51 -13.49
N ILE A 259 -7.55 -4.08 -12.44
CA ILE A 259 -6.94 -4.03 -11.11
C ILE A 259 -5.60 -4.77 -11.06
N ALA A 260 -5.44 -5.87 -11.81
CA ALA A 260 -4.19 -6.62 -11.90
C ALA A 260 -3.09 -5.80 -12.57
N ALA A 261 -3.42 -5.11 -13.67
CA ALA A 261 -2.50 -4.19 -14.35
C ALA A 261 -2.12 -3.01 -13.43
N SER A 262 -3.09 -2.46 -12.69
CA SER A 262 -2.84 -1.39 -11.70
C SER A 262 -1.88 -1.84 -10.59
N ARG A 263 -2.06 -3.08 -10.10
CA ARG A 263 -1.19 -3.69 -9.08
C ARG A 263 0.22 -3.91 -9.61
N GLU A 264 0.35 -4.46 -10.81
CA GLU A 264 1.67 -4.70 -11.40
C GLU A 264 2.39 -3.38 -11.70
N HIS A 265 1.67 -2.37 -12.19
CA HIS A 265 2.23 -1.03 -12.36
C HIS A 265 2.76 -0.47 -11.03
N ALA A 266 1.98 -0.54 -9.94
CA ALA A 266 2.43 -0.10 -8.62
C ALA A 266 3.71 -0.83 -8.17
N ARG A 267 3.79 -2.16 -8.38
CA ARG A 267 4.99 -2.95 -8.06
C ARG A 267 6.20 -2.55 -8.91
N GLN A 268 6.00 -2.26 -10.18
CA GLN A 268 7.06 -1.79 -11.06
C GLN A 268 7.58 -0.42 -10.62
N GLN A 269 6.68 0.52 -10.32
CA GLN A 269 7.06 1.84 -9.81
C GLN A 269 7.82 1.76 -8.49
N LEU A 270 7.42 0.87 -7.57
CA LEU A 270 8.16 0.63 -6.32
C LEU A 270 9.57 0.05 -6.54
N ARG A 271 9.81 -0.73 -7.60
CA ARG A 271 11.16 -1.23 -7.93
C ARG A 271 12.07 -0.13 -8.48
N CYS A 272 11.50 0.93 -9.04
CA CYS A 272 12.23 2.09 -9.53
C CYS A 272 12.52 3.11 -8.43
N ALA A 273 11.90 2.99 -7.26
CA ALA A 273 12.16 3.89 -6.14
C ALA A 273 13.52 3.56 -5.49
N PRO A 274 14.36 4.58 -5.19
CA PRO A 274 15.59 4.39 -4.43
C PRO A 274 15.33 3.71 -3.08
N ALA A 275 16.22 2.82 -2.65
CA ALA A 275 16.01 2.02 -1.44
C ALA A 275 15.86 2.90 -0.18
N GLU A 276 16.56 4.02 -0.13
CA GLU A 276 16.55 4.97 0.97
C GLU A 276 15.18 5.65 1.18
N ILE A 277 14.39 5.85 0.13
CA ILE A 277 13.03 6.41 0.28
C ILE A 277 12.00 5.36 0.68
N LEU A 278 12.36 4.07 0.56
CA LEU A 278 11.54 2.93 0.95
C LEU A 278 11.87 2.41 2.36
N ASP A 279 12.81 3.04 3.07
CA ASP A 279 13.11 2.67 4.45
C ASP A 279 11.86 2.87 5.32
N LEU A 280 11.49 1.80 6.02
CA LEU A 280 10.26 1.78 6.82
C LEU A 280 10.30 2.74 8.01
N THR A 281 11.49 2.98 8.57
CA THR A 281 11.64 3.69 9.85
C THR A 281 12.12 5.12 9.70
N LYS A 282 12.98 5.36 8.71
CA LYS A 282 13.60 6.65 8.45
C LYS A 282 13.80 6.82 6.94
N PRO A 283 12.70 6.96 6.17
CA PRO A 283 12.80 7.19 4.73
C PRO A 283 13.54 8.50 4.45
N ALA A 284 14.44 8.48 3.48
CA ALA A 284 15.04 9.69 2.94
C ALA A 284 13.98 10.52 2.19
N PRO A 285 14.06 11.86 2.21
CA PRO A 285 13.16 12.68 1.41
C PRO A 285 13.40 12.45 -0.08
N TYR A 286 12.34 12.19 -0.83
CA TYR A 286 12.42 12.13 -2.28
C TYR A 286 12.57 13.54 -2.86
N LYS A 287 13.42 13.70 -3.89
CA LYS A 287 13.69 14.99 -4.52
C LYS A 287 12.48 15.42 -5.35
N ILE A 288 11.78 16.44 -4.88
CA ILE A 288 10.62 17.01 -5.58
C ILE A 288 10.63 18.53 -5.45
N GLY A 289 10.20 19.22 -6.50
CA GLY A 289 10.15 20.67 -6.49
C GLY A 289 9.47 21.28 -7.69
N LEU A 290 9.50 22.62 -7.75
CA LEU A 290 9.10 23.36 -8.93
C LEU A 290 10.28 23.45 -9.89
N GLU A 291 10.01 23.31 -11.17
CA GLU A 291 10.95 23.76 -12.20
C GLU A 291 11.25 25.26 -12.00
N LYS A 292 12.51 25.65 -12.23
CA LYS A 292 13.04 26.98 -11.89
C LYS A 292 12.20 28.15 -12.43
N SER A 293 11.74 28.10 -13.67
CA SER A 293 10.89 29.17 -14.24
C SER A 293 9.53 29.27 -13.54
N LEU A 294 8.93 28.14 -13.16
CA LEU A 294 7.69 28.12 -12.38
C LEU A 294 7.91 28.61 -10.93
N TYR A 295 9.06 28.27 -10.33
CA TYR A 295 9.44 28.80 -9.01
C TYR A 295 9.56 30.33 -9.03
N ASP A 296 10.24 30.89 -10.05
CA ASP A 296 10.44 32.33 -10.20
C ASP A 296 9.12 33.05 -10.51
N LEU A 297 8.26 32.44 -11.34
CA LEU A 297 6.90 32.91 -11.59
C LEU A 297 6.08 32.98 -10.28
N ARG A 298 6.08 31.90 -9.50
CA ARG A 298 5.38 31.85 -8.20
C ARG A 298 5.88 32.97 -7.30
N SER A 299 7.19 33.11 -7.15
CA SER A 299 7.82 34.13 -6.31
C SER A 299 7.42 35.55 -6.73
N THR A 300 7.39 35.81 -8.03
CA THR A 300 6.92 37.08 -8.60
C THR A 300 5.45 37.35 -8.27
N LEU A 301 4.58 36.34 -8.41
CA LEU A 301 3.16 36.49 -8.10
C LEU A 301 2.90 36.66 -6.61
N VAL A 302 3.67 35.99 -5.74
CA VAL A 302 3.61 36.21 -4.29
C VAL A 302 3.96 37.66 -3.96
N ALA A 303 5.11 38.16 -4.43
CA ALA A 303 5.53 39.53 -4.17
C ALA A 303 4.49 40.57 -4.66
N ARG A 304 3.89 40.35 -5.83
CA ARG A 304 2.83 41.22 -6.35
C ARG A 304 1.54 41.17 -5.52
N ALA A 305 1.20 40.02 -4.96
CA ALA A 305 -0.01 39.85 -4.17
C ALA A 305 0.14 40.40 -2.74
N THR A 306 1.34 40.37 -2.17
CA THR A 306 1.64 40.96 -0.85
C THR A 306 1.63 42.49 -0.87
N ASN A 307 1.90 43.11 -2.04
CA ASN A 307 1.93 44.57 -2.21
C ASN A 307 0.57 45.19 -2.60
N LYS A 308 -0.53 44.44 -2.52
CA LYS A 308 -1.91 44.91 -2.76
C LYS A 308 -2.63 45.18 -1.45
#